data_AF-A0AAW8W668-F1
#
_entry.id   AF-A0AAW8W668-F1
#
_cell.length_a   1.000
_cell.length_b   1.000
_cell.length_c   1.000
_cell.angle_alpha   90.00
_cell.angle_beta   90.00
_cell.angle_gamma   90.00
#
_symmetry.space_group_name_H-M   'P 1'
#
loop_
_entity.id
_entity.type
_entity.pdbx_description
1 polymer ?
#
loop_
_entity_poly.entity_id
_entity_poly.type
_entity_poly.pdbx_seq_one_letter_code
_entity_poly.pdbx_strand_id
1 'polypeptide(L)'
;MTVKYPNGGLMHQHVNTPDGDDGKEIFWPSMAEIASYSWLGGEHRKQMARLVIHGEPVPAGRPRFSNGHAYDPRRSRDYKRFFRQEAKMKYHGGLLRDMPLKVEIRVYRHVQRSLSKVERDRRLRGEHRPIVKPDTSNYVKLIEDALTGIVWEDDNLITDLVASKWYSDDPRIEVTVTEA
;
A
#
# COMPACT_ATOMS: atom_id res chain seq x y z
N MET A 1 -3.93 45.89 -8.45
CA MET A 1 -5.31 45.63 -8.96
C MET A 1 -6.17 45.16 -7.79
N THR A 2 -7.47 45.50 -7.76
CA THR A 2 -8.39 45.10 -6.69
C THR A 2 -9.17 43.84 -7.10
N VAL A 3 -9.16 42.82 -6.25
CA VAL A 3 -9.88 41.55 -6.51
C VAL A 3 -11.06 41.45 -5.54
N LYS A 4 -12.26 41.14 -6.06
CA LYS A 4 -13.46 40.83 -5.27
C LYS A 4 -13.52 39.34 -4.98
N TYR A 5 -13.76 38.99 -3.72
CA TYR A 5 -14.07 37.63 -3.31
C TYR A 5 -15.60 37.35 -3.38
N PRO A 6 -16.02 36.08 -3.43
CA PRO A 6 -17.44 35.68 -3.50
C PRO A 6 -18.31 36.13 -2.32
N ASN A 7 -17.70 36.55 -1.21
CA ASN A 7 -18.39 37.09 -0.03
C ASN A 7 -18.49 38.63 -0.02
N GLY A 8 -18.10 39.30 -1.11
CA GLY A 8 -18.16 40.76 -1.25
C GLY A 8 -17.00 41.53 -0.63
N GLY A 9 -16.01 40.85 -0.02
CA GLY A 9 -14.79 41.49 0.47
C GLY A 9 -13.85 41.90 -0.66
N LEU A 10 -13.24 43.09 -0.54
CA LEU A 10 -12.24 43.63 -1.47
C LEU A 10 -10.86 43.66 -0.77
N MET A 11 -9.84 43.09 -1.42
CA MET A 11 -8.43 43.24 -1.03
C MET A 11 -7.68 43.98 -2.13
N HIS A 12 -6.81 44.91 -1.73
CA HIS A 12 -5.86 45.58 -2.63
C HIS A 12 -4.50 44.93 -2.47
N GLN A 13 -4.02 44.21 -3.49
CA GLN A 13 -2.63 43.78 -3.54
C GLN A 13 -1.80 44.74 -4.40
N HIS A 14 -0.71 45.23 -3.81
CA HIS A 14 0.44 45.76 -4.52
C HIS A 14 1.32 44.58 -4.95
N VAL A 15 1.63 44.48 -6.24
CA VAL A 15 2.55 43.47 -6.78
C VAL A 15 3.80 44.21 -7.23
N ASN A 16 4.94 43.91 -6.62
CA ASN A 16 6.25 44.27 -7.15
C ASN A 16 6.62 43.24 -8.23
N THR A 17 6.75 43.66 -9.47
CA THR A 17 7.31 42.88 -10.57
C THR A 17 8.82 43.13 -10.67
N PRO A 18 9.68 42.09 -10.67
CA PRO A 18 11.05 42.24 -11.16
C PRO A 18 11.05 42.40 -12.68
N ASP A 19 11.89 43.31 -13.17
CA ASP A 19 12.03 43.68 -14.58
C ASP A 19 12.53 42.52 -15.46
N GLY A 20 11.89 42.37 -16.62
CA GLY A 20 12.40 41.57 -17.74
C GLY A 20 11.64 40.29 -18.04
N ASP A 21 10.43 40.40 -18.58
CA ASP A 21 9.86 39.38 -19.49
C ASP A 21 8.79 40.05 -20.39
N ASP A 22 8.92 39.78 -21.67
CA ASP A 22 8.24 40.36 -22.82
C ASP A 22 6.74 40.08 -22.85
N GLY A 23 5.95 40.92 -22.14
CA GLY A 23 4.56 41.26 -22.51
C GLY A 23 3.57 40.11 -22.75
N LYS A 24 3.87 38.89 -22.32
CA LYS A 24 2.97 37.74 -22.43
C LYS A 24 2.03 37.78 -21.23
N GLU A 25 0.74 37.89 -21.50
CA GLU A 25 -0.31 37.67 -20.50
C GLU A 25 -0.06 36.31 -19.84
N ILE A 26 0.32 36.32 -18.55
CA ILE A 26 0.43 35.11 -17.77
C ILE A 26 -1.01 34.66 -17.46
N PHE A 27 -1.53 33.78 -18.32
CA PHE A 27 -2.81 33.13 -18.14
C PHE A 27 -2.69 32.15 -16.97
N TRP A 28 -3.20 32.52 -15.80
CA TRP A 28 -3.31 31.60 -14.67
C TRP A 28 -4.51 30.67 -14.90
N PRO A 29 -4.31 29.35 -15.00
CA PRO A 29 -5.40 28.42 -15.24
C PRO A 29 -6.43 28.48 -14.11
N SER A 30 -7.68 28.14 -14.43
CA SER A 30 -8.76 27.99 -13.46
C SER A 30 -8.43 26.92 -12.39
N MET A 31 -9.12 26.89 -11.25
CA MET A 31 -8.91 25.84 -10.22
C MET A 31 -9.11 24.42 -10.77
N ALA A 32 -9.94 24.23 -11.79
CA ALA A 32 -10.13 22.95 -12.48
C ALA A 32 -8.94 22.60 -13.38
N GLU A 33 -8.32 23.59 -14.02
CA GLU A 33 -7.10 23.40 -14.79
C GLU A 33 -5.86 23.28 -13.89
N ILE A 34 -5.76 24.02 -12.79
CA ILE A 34 -4.72 23.82 -11.76
C ILE A 34 -4.87 22.43 -11.15
N ALA A 35 -6.11 21.99 -10.89
CA ALA A 35 -6.37 20.62 -10.53
C ALA A 35 -5.82 19.69 -11.60
N SER A 36 -6.00 19.96 -12.91
CA SER A 36 -5.44 19.21 -14.05
C SER A 36 -3.90 19.28 -14.19
N TYR A 37 -3.25 20.38 -13.78
CA TYR A 37 -1.79 20.56 -13.77
C TYR A 37 -1.12 19.97 -12.51
N SER A 38 -1.87 19.83 -11.41
CA SER A 38 -1.49 18.99 -10.27
C SER A 38 -1.37 17.50 -10.64
N TRP A 39 -1.81 17.10 -11.85
CA TRP A 39 -1.62 15.75 -12.43
C TRP A 39 -0.30 15.57 -13.21
N LEU A 40 0.59 16.58 -13.26
CA LEU A 40 1.91 16.43 -13.88
C LEU A 40 3.02 16.02 -12.88
N GLY A 41 2.68 15.32 -11.81
CA GLY A 41 3.66 14.85 -10.82
C GLY A 41 3.29 13.61 -10.01
N GLY A 42 2.20 12.92 -10.34
CA GLY A 42 1.81 11.69 -9.65
C GLY A 42 0.83 10.89 -10.48
N GLU A 43 1.30 9.81 -11.10
CA GLU A 43 0.44 8.83 -11.76
C GLU A 43 -0.60 8.32 -10.75
N HIS A 44 -1.85 8.74 -10.91
CA HIS A 44 -2.99 8.06 -10.31
C HIS A 44 -3.17 6.72 -11.02
N ARG A 45 -2.32 5.75 -10.68
CA ARG A 45 -2.54 4.38 -11.16
C ARG A 45 -3.79 3.84 -10.50
N LYS A 46 -4.75 3.42 -11.34
CA LYS A 46 -6.02 2.88 -10.87
C LYS A 46 -5.75 1.68 -9.97
N GLN A 47 -6.22 1.74 -8.73
CA GLN A 47 -6.18 0.62 -7.80
C GLN A 47 -7.04 -0.53 -8.36
N MET A 48 -6.40 -1.68 -8.61
CA MET A 48 -7.01 -2.86 -9.21
C MET A 48 -7.54 -3.84 -8.15
N ALA A 49 -6.86 -3.91 -7.00
CA ALA A 49 -7.30 -4.70 -5.86
C ALA A 49 -6.87 -4.04 -4.55
N ARG A 50 -7.71 -4.19 -3.52
CA ARG A 50 -7.38 -3.82 -2.13
C ARG A 50 -7.96 -4.88 -1.20
N LEU A 51 -7.08 -5.53 -0.44
CA LEU A 51 -7.43 -6.58 0.50
C LEU A 51 -6.94 -6.24 1.90
N VAL A 52 -7.79 -6.46 2.90
CA VAL A 52 -7.44 -6.38 4.32
C VAL A 52 -7.84 -7.69 4.98
N ILE A 53 -6.86 -8.48 5.38
CA ILE A 53 -7.07 -9.78 6.03
C ILE A 53 -6.69 -9.66 7.50
N HIS A 54 -7.68 -9.73 8.39
CA HIS A 54 -7.47 -9.64 9.83
C HIS A 54 -6.96 -10.95 10.41
N GLY A 55 -6.20 -10.86 11.50
CA GLY A 55 -5.59 -11.99 12.20
C GLY A 55 -4.07 -11.86 12.28
N GLU A 56 -3.46 -12.64 13.17
CA GLU A 56 -2.02 -12.60 13.38
C GLU A 56 -1.28 -13.05 12.11
N PRO A 57 -0.42 -12.21 11.52
CA PRO A 57 0.33 -12.59 10.34
C PRO A 57 1.21 -13.82 10.58
N VAL A 58 1.15 -14.78 9.67
CA VAL A 58 2.02 -15.97 9.70
C VAL A 58 2.97 -15.90 8.49
N PRO A 59 4.30 -16.01 8.71
CA PRO A 59 5.27 -16.07 7.62
C PRO A 59 5.27 -17.46 6.97
N ALA A 60 5.75 -17.55 5.73
CA ALA A 60 6.16 -18.83 5.16
C ALA A 60 7.23 -19.49 6.04
N GLY A 61 6.92 -20.68 6.56
CA GLY A 61 7.89 -21.55 7.21
C GLY A 61 8.81 -22.26 6.22
N ARG A 62 9.97 -22.71 6.68
CA ARG A 62 10.89 -23.49 5.84
C ARG A 62 10.23 -24.82 5.41
N PRO A 63 10.37 -25.24 4.15
CA PRO A 63 9.87 -26.53 3.69
C PRO A 63 10.37 -27.67 4.57
N ARG A 64 9.49 -28.64 4.81
CA ARG A 64 9.83 -29.93 5.43
C ARG A 64 9.92 -30.98 4.33
N PHE A 65 10.70 -32.02 4.60
CA PHE A 65 10.89 -33.11 3.64
C PHE A 65 10.32 -34.39 4.24
N SER A 66 9.56 -35.13 3.42
CA SER A 66 9.07 -36.47 3.74
C SER A 66 8.91 -37.23 2.43
N ASN A 67 9.36 -38.48 2.40
CA ASN A 67 9.28 -39.36 1.22
C ASN A 67 9.83 -38.71 -0.07
N GLY A 68 10.92 -37.95 0.02
CA GLY A 68 11.54 -37.27 -1.13
C GLY A 68 10.82 -36.01 -1.61
N HIS A 69 9.70 -35.62 -1.00
CA HIS A 69 8.93 -34.44 -1.37
C HIS A 69 9.04 -33.33 -0.33
N ALA A 70 9.22 -32.10 -0.82
CA ALA A 70 9.14 -30.90 -0.01
C ALA A 70 7.68 -30.50 0.19
N TYR A 71 7.31 -30.13 1.42
CA TYR A 71 5.98 -29.63 1.74
C TYR A 71 6.05 -28.50 2.77
N ASP A 72 5.06 -27.61 2.72
CA ASP A 72 4.94 -26.52 3.68
C ASP A 72 4.61 -27.06 5.08
N PRO A 73 5.24 -26.52 6.14
CA PRO A 73 4.80 -26.79 7.51
C PRO A 73 3.31 -26.52 7.68
N ARG A 74 2.64 -27.34 8.51
CA ARG A 74 1.21 -27.25 8.77
C ARG A 74 0.72 -25.82 9.01
N ARG A 75 1.44 -25.04 9.82
CA ARG A 75 1.06 -23.65 10.14
C ARG A 75 1.04 -22.74 8.91
N SER A 76 2.04 -22.85 8.02
CA SER A 76 2.08 -22.08 6.76
C SER A 76 0.94 -22.48 5.83
N ARG A 77 0.71 -23.80 5.67
CA ARG A 77 -0.34 -24.35 4.83
C ARG A 77 -1.74 -23.93 5.29
N ASP A 78 -2.01 -24.06 6.58
CA ASP A 78 -3.31 -23.75 7.17
C ASP A 78 -3.58 -22.23 7.06
N TYR A 79 -2.56 -21.38 7.28
CA TYR A 79 -2.68 -19.94 7.09
C TYR A 79 -2.83 -19.53 5.62
N LYS A 80 -2.08 -20.15 4.68
CA LYS A 80 -2.23 -19.93 3.23
C LYS A 80 -3.66 -20.26 2.78
N ARG A 81 -4.25 -21.34 3.29
CA ARG A 81 -5.66 -21.71 3.03
C ARG A 81 -6.64 -20.66 3.56
N PHE A 82 -6.47 -20.22 4.81
CA PHE A 82 -7.28 -19.16 5.41
C PHE A 82 -7.21 -17.86 4.60
N PHE A 83 -5.99 -17.40 4.30
CA PHE A 83 -5.75 -16.17 3.55
C PHE A 83 -6.43 -16.21 2.18
N ARG A 84 -6.31 -17.33 1.48
CA ARG A 84 -6.93 -17.56 0.17
C ARG A 84 -8.47 -17.57 0.24
N GLN A 85 -9.05 -18.12 1.30
CA GLN A 85 -10.50 -18.10 1.52
C GLN A 85 -11.00 -16.68 1.78
N GLU A 86 -10.34 -15.94 2.68
CA GLU A 86 -10.65 -14.54 2.96
C GLU A 86 -10.52 -13.66 1.70
N ALA A 87 -9.46 -13.87 0.91
CA ALA A 87 -9.27 -13.16 -0.34
C ALA A 87 -10.42 -13.41 -1.33
N LYS A 88 -10.86 -14.66 -1.50
CA LYS A 88 -12.02 -14.99 -2.35
C LYS A 88 -13.32 -14.34 -1.90
N MET A 89 -13.51 -14.16 -0.59
CA MET A 89 -14.72 -13.53 -0.06
C MET A 89 -14.70 -12.02 -0.20
N LYS A 90 -13.52 -11.38 -0.18
CA LYS A 90 -13.36 -9.93 -0.21
C LYS A 90 -13.05 -9.37 -1.60
N TYR A 91 -12.41 -10.16 -2.45
CA TYR A 91 -12.06 -9.76 -3.80
C TYR A 91 -13.09 -10.27 -4.79
N HIS A 92 -13.70 -9.33 -5.50
CA HIS A 92 -14.67 -9.61 -6.57
C HIS A 92 -14.20 -9.06 -7.92
N GLY A 93 -12.93 -8.62 -8.02
CA GLY A 93 -12.33 -8.31 -9.31
C GLY A 93 -12.09 -9.58 -10.11
N GLY A 94 -12.09 -9.45 -11.43
CA GLY A 94 -11.66 -10.54 -12.31
C GLY A 94 -10.17 -10.84 -12.11
N LEU A 95 -9.73 -12.03 -12.54
CA LEU A 95 -8.32 -12.41 -12.46
C LEU A 95 -7.46 -11.49 -13.34
N LEU A 96 -6.47 -10.84 -12.75
CA LEU A 96 -5.52 -9.95 -13.44
C LEU A 96 -4.54 -10.77 -14.30
N ARG A 97 -4.32 -10.33 -15.54
CA ARG A 97 -3.59 -11.03 -16.60
C ARG A 97 -2.94 -10.03 -17.54
N ASP A 98 -1.88 -10.46 -18.23
CA ASP A 98 -1.25 -9.77 -19.37
C ASP A 98 -0.85 -8.30 -19.12
N MET A 99 -0.52 -7.97 -17.86
CA MET A 99 -0.10 -6.63 -17.47
C MET A 99 0.83 -6.66 -16.26
N PRO A 100 1.80 -5.73 -16.18
CA PRO A 100 2.71 -5.66 -15.06
C PRO A 100 2.01 -5.04 -13.84
N LEU A 101 2.30 -5.59 -12.66
CA LEU A 101 1.64 -5.26 -11.41
C LEU A 101 2.64 -4.69 -10.41
N LYS A 102 2.22 -3.60 -9.77
CA LYS A 102 2.82 -3.10 -8.54
C LYS A 102 1.99 -3.56 -7.35
N VAL A 103 2.64 -4.25 -6.43
CA VAL A 103 2.03 -4.79 -5.21
C VAL A 103 2.64 -4.11 -3.99
N GLU A 104 1.78 -3.52 -3.16
CA GLU A 104 2.15 -3.03 -1.83
C GLU A 104 1.58 -3.95 -0.75
N ILE A 105 2.46 -4.45 0.12
CA ILE A 105 2.13 -5.32 1.25
C ILE A 105 2.50 -4.62 2.56
N ARG A 106 1.52 -4.44 3.44
CA ARG A 106 1.75 -3.97 4.82
C ARG A 106 1.35 -5.05 5.80
N VAL A 107 2.31 -5.52 6.58
CA VAL A 107 2.13 -6.55 7.61
C VAL A 107 2.06 -5.88 8.97
N TYR A 108 0.91 -5.95 9.63
CA TYR A 108 0.70 -5.42 10.97
C TYR A 108 0.71 -6.55 12.00
N ARG A 109 1.75 -6.58 12.85
CA ARG A 109 1.92 -7.57 13.93
C ARG A 109 1.39 -7.04 15.24
N HIS A 110 0.95 -7.94 16.13
CA HIS A 110 0.56 -7.52 17.48
C HIS A 110 1.71 -6.84 18.24
N VAL A 111 1.35 -5.85 19.07
CA VAL A 111 2.28 -5.27 20.04
C VAL A 111 2.45 -6.22 21.23
N GLN A 112 3.70 -6.39 21.69
CA GLN A 112 3.99 -7.26 22.84
C GLN A 112 3.30 -6.75 24.11
N ARG A 113 2.85 -7.69 24.97
CA ARG A 113 2.07 -7.38 26.19
C ARG A 113 2.88 -6.64 27.26
N SER A 114 4.14 -7.02 27.45
CA SER A 114 4.99 -6.52 28.54
C SER A 114 5.85 -5.35 28.09
N LEU A 115 5.22 -4.21 27.78
CA LEU A 115 5.90 -2.97 27.40
C LEU A 115 5.43 -1.81 28.27
N SER A 116 6.29 -0.82 28.47
CA SER A 116 5.85 0.46 29.04
C SER A 116 4.85 1.12 28.09
N LYS A 117 3.93 1.93 28.64
CA LYS A 117 2.93 2.66 27.84
C LYS A 117 3.59 3.53 26.76
N VAL A 118 4.66 4.24 27.12
CA VAL A 118 5.43 5.08 26.18
C VAL A 118 5.97 4.27 25.01
N GLU A 119 6.56 3.11 25.31
CA GLU A 119 7.17 2.27 24.29
C GLU A 119 6.11 1.58 23.40
N ARG A 120 4.97 1.22 23.97
CA ARG A 120 3.78 0.75 23.22
C ARG A 120 3.31 1.82 22.24
N ASP A 121 3.17 3.06 22.68
CA ASP A 121 2.70 4.16 21.84
C ASP A 121 3.68 4.46 20.69
N ARG A 122 5.00 4.42 20.95
CA ARG A 122 6.04 4.56 19.91
C ARG A 122 5.94 3.48 18.84
N ARG A 123 5.66 2.23 19.22
CA ARG A 123 5.44 1.12 18.27
C ARG A 123 4.17 1.34 17.44
N LEU A 124 3.08 1.76 18.07
CA LEU A 124 1.80 2.01 17.39
C LEU A 124 1.87 3.17 16.39
N ARG A 125 2.68 4.20 16.68
CA ARG A 125 2.96 5.31 15.73
C ARG A 125 3.98 4.95 14.65
N GLY A 126 4.58 3.76 14.70
CA GLY A 126 5.58 3.32 13.73
C GLY A 126 6.96 3.97 13.91
N GLU A 127 7.24 4.61 15.04
CA GLU A 127 8.59 5.09 15.38
C GLU A 127 9.54 3.91 15.60
N HIS A 128 9.05 2.87 16.30
CA HIS A 128 9.75 1.60 16.48
C HIS A 128 9.11 0.50 15.62
N ARG A 129 9.88 -0.07 14.68
CA ARG A 129 9.40 -1.09 13.74
C ARG A 129 9.74 -2.53 14.15
N PRO A 130 9.01 -3.55 13.64
CA PRO A 130 9.29 -4.95 13.92
C PRO A 130 10.56 -5.45 13.21
N ILE A 131 11.73 -5.16 13.79
CA ILE A 131 13.04 -5.60 13.28
C ILE A 131 13.42 -7.03 13.69
N VAL A 132 12.60 -7.69 14.51
CA VAL A 132 12.79 -9.09 14.89
C VAL A 132 12.16 -10.05 13.87
N LYS A 133 12.61 -11.31 13.88
CA LYS A 133 12.02 -12.38 13.07
C LYS A 133 10.49 -12.44 13.23
N PRO A 134 9.78 -12.95 12.21
CA PRO A 134 10.28 -13.42 10.91
C PRO A 134 10.62 -12.30 9.91
N ASP A 135 11.33 -12.67 8.84
CA ASP A 135 11.73 -11.77 7.75
C ASP A 135 10.51 -11.30 6.93
N THR A 136 10.59 -10.08 6.38
CA THR A 136 9.53 -9.52 5.53
C THR A 136 9.26 -10.40 4.31
N SER A 137 10.31 -10.92 3.67
CA SER A 137 10.23 -11.78 2.49
C SER A 137 9.45 -13.08 2.71
N ASN A 138 9.43 -13.60 3.95
CA ASN A 138 8.63 -14.80 4.23
C ASN A 138 7.13 -14.50 4.28
N TYR A 139 6.73 -13.29 4.68
CA TYR A 139 5.32 -12.88 4.58
C TYR A 139 4.93 -12.65 3.12
N VAL A 140 5.76 -11.89 2.39
CA VAL A 140 5.61 -11.66 0.95
C VAL A 140 5.37 -12.98 0.23
N LYS A 141 6.31 -13.93 0.39
CA LYS A 141 6.22 -15.23 -0.26
C LYS A 141 4.88 -15.92 -0.01
N LEU A 142 4.44 -15.99 1.25
CA LEU A 142 3.16 -16.63 1.60
C LEU A 142 1.95 -15.92 0.97
N ILE A 143 1.98 -14.59 0.92
CA ILE A 143 0.89 -13.77 0.39
C ILE A 143 0.82 -13.92 -1.13
N GLU A 144 1.97 -13.87 -1.81
CA GLU A 144 2.09 -14.12 -3.25
C GLU A 144 1.48 -15.47 -3.61
N ASP A 145 2.01 -16.50 -2.95
CA ASP A 145 1.55 -17.88 -2.99
C ASP A 145 0.03 -18.05 -2.76
N ALA A 146 -0.56 -17.28 -1.83
CA ALA A 146 -1.97 -17.40 -1.47
C ALA A 146 -2.89 -16.74 -2.51
N LEU A 147 -2.45 -15.63 -3.10
CA LEU A 147 -3.23 -14.78 -3.99
C LEU A 147 -3.10 -15.16 -5.48
N THR A 148 -2.07 -15.92 -5.88
CA THR A 148 -1.95 -16.47 -7.24
C THR A 148 -3.15 -17.35 -7.60
N GLY A 149 -3.75 -17.10 -8.75
CA GLY A 149 -5.02 -17.68 -9.20
C GLY A 149 -6.28 -17.15 -8.50
N ILE A 150 -6.16 -16.13 -7.64
CA ILE A 150 -7.29 -15.41 -7.02
C ILE A 150 -7.32 -13.96 -7.51
N VAL A 151 -6.22 -13.24 -7.33
CA VAL A 151 -6.11 -11.82 -7.71
C VAL A 151 -5.43 -11.70 -9.07
N TRP A 152 -4.28 -12.34 -9.25
CA TRP A 152 -3.54 -12.41 -10.52
C TRP A 152 -3.36 -13.86 -10.96
N GLU A 153 -3.17 -14.08 -12.25
CA GLU A 153 -2.97 -15.44 -12.79
C GLU A 153 -1.70 -16.10 -12.27
N ASP A 154 -0.58 -15.38 -12.31
CA ASP A 154 0.75 -15.85 -11.92
C ASP A 154 1.51 -14.71 -11.23
N ASP A 155 2.36 -15.03 -10.25
CA ASP A 155 3.14 -14.02 -9.52
C ASP A 155 4.26 -13.40 -10.37
N ASN A 156 4.56 -13.98 -11.54
CA ASN A 156 5.43 -13.38 -12.55
C ASN A 156 4.95 -11.99 -13.05
N LEU A 157 3.67 -11.66 -12.86
CA LEU A 157 3.11 -10.36 -13.23
C LEU A 157 3.57 -9.25 -12.26
N ILE A 158 4.06 -9.60 -11.07
CA ILE A 158 4.51 -8.63 -10.07
C ILE A 158 5.91 -8.13 -10.45
N THR A 159 5.98 -6.95 -11.03
CA THR A 159 7.25 -6.30 -11.41
C THR A 159 7.78 -5.38 -10.31
N ASP A 160 6.88 -4.82 -9.51
CA ASP A 160 7.20 -3.87 -8.45
C ASP A 160 6.60 -4.33 -7.13
N LEU A 161 7.44 -4.54 -6.13
CA LEU A 161 7.00 -4.99 -4.81
C LEU A 161 7.50 -4.05 -3.72
N VAL A 162 6.56 -3.51 -2.93
CA VAL A 162 6.85 -2.76 -1.71
C VAL A 162 6.29 -3.52 -0.52
N ALA A 163 7.15 -3.97 0.39
CA ALA A 163 6.73 -4.72 1.57
C ALA A 163 7.23 -4.08 2.86
N SER A 164 6.36 -3.92 3.85
CA SER A 164 6.70 -3.29 5.13
C SER A 164 6.08 -4.02 6.33
N LYS A 165 6.78 -3.96 7.47
CA LYS A 165 6.30 -4.48 8.76
C LYS A 165 5.99 -3.34 9.73
N TRP A 166 4.88 -3.47 10.44
CA TRP A 166 4.36 -2.51 11.40
C TRP A 166 3.87 -3.24 12.64
N TYR A 167 3.70 -2.49 13.73
CA TYR A 167 2.95 -2.96 14.89
C TYR A 167 1.54 -2.39 14.88
N SER A 168 0.56 -3.14 15.39
CA SER A 168 -0.81 -2.70 15.60
C SER A 168 -1.46 -3.51 16.71
N ASP A 169 -2.53 -2.97 17.29
CA ASP A 169 -3.42 -3.70 18.20
C ASP A 169 -4.49 -4.51 17.45
N ASP A 170 -4.62 -4.28 16.15
CA ASP A 170 -5.42 -5.08 15.22
C ASP A 170 -4.47 -5.72 14.19
N PRO A 171 -3.91 -6.91 14.50
CA PRO A 171 -3.03 -7.62 13.58
C PRO A 171 -3.77 -7.95 12.28
N ARG A 172 -3.12 -7.64 11.16
CA ARG A 172 -3.69 -7.81 9.83
C ARG A 172 -2.62 -7.74 8.76
N ILE A 173 -2.99 -8.13 7.55
CA ILE A 173 -2.22 -7.92 6.33
C ILE A 173 -3.06 -7.06 5.39
N GLU A 174 -2.47 -5.98 4.89
CA GLU A 174 -3.06 -5.15 3.84
C GLU A 174 -2.28 -5.37 2.54
N VAL A 175 -3.01 -5.64 1.46
CA VAL A 175 -2.45 -5.80 0.12
C VAL A 175 -3.15 -4.83 -0.82
N THR A 176 -2.36 -4.04 -1.54
CA THR A 176 -2.84 -3.15 -2.60
C THR A 176 -2.17 -3.52 -3.91
N VAL A 177 -2.94 -3.59 -4.98
CA VAL A 177 -2.44 -3.89 -6.33
C VAL A 177 -2.83 -2.75 -7.26
N THR A 178 -1.86 -2.25 -8.02
CA THR A 178 -2.02 -1.28 -9.11
C THR A 178 -1.28 -1.80 -10.35
N GLU A 179 -1.58 -1.25 -11.51
CA GLU A 179 -0.73 -1.42 -12.70
C GLU A 179 0.67 -0.82 -12.45
N ALA A 180 1.72 -1.42 -13.03
CA ALA A 180 3.11 -1.01 -12.87
C ALA A 180 3.59 0.04 -13.89
#